data_AF-A0AAW4U1D2-F1
#
_entry.id   AF-A0AAW4U1D2-F1
#
_cell.length_a   1.000
_cell.length_b   1.000
_cell.length_c   1.000
_cell.angle_alpha   90.00
_cell.angle_beta   90.00
_cell.angle_gamma   90.00
#
_symmetry.space_group_name_H-M   'P 1'
#
loop_
_entity.id
_entity.type
_entity.pdbx_description
1 polymer ?
#
loop_
_entity_poly.entity_id
_entity_poly.type
_entity_poly.pdbx_seq_one_letter_code
_entity_poly.pdbx_strand_id
1 'polypeptide(L)'
;NWTVNVTARNNAKSNIRAAVETAIPLFPFPVTCFDSDNGTEFINDELIDWLQQRDIEQTRSRPYRKNDQATVESRNNHVVRKYASYWRYDTQEQRDLLNRLWTLTYALLNLFTPTRKPVRWEQSRDGRRKTIYDEPRTPWARVLEHDAADRARGGQGYVDEATRGRIETIIASTNPAQLGRDIAAIQDRLEHISRDRSEALARRNGLDMGYLGQAIERMRADAAQDKQ
;
A
#
# COMPACT_ATOMS: atom_id res chain seq x y z
N ASN A 1 -1.22 6.53 -7.80
CA ASN A 1 -0.64 6.36 -6.46
C ASN A 1 0.13 5.07 -6.46
N TRP A 2 1.44 5.17 -6.29
CA TRP A 2 2.31 4.03 -6.01
C TRP A 2 2.11 3.57 -4.56
N THR A 3 2.27 2.29 -4.27
CA THR A 3 2.14 1.79 -2.89
C THR A 3 3.09 0.66 -2.62
N VAL A 4 3.73 0.72 -1.46
CA VAL A 4 4.65 -0.28 -0.93
C VAL A 4 4.13 -0.68 0.45
N ASN A 5 4.14 -1.98 0.74
CA ASN A 5 3.79 -2.51 2.06
C ASN A 5 4.94 -3.38 2.56
N VAL A 6 5.27 -3.26 3.84
CA VAL A 6 6.30 -4.06 4.51
C VAL A 6 5.78 -4.45 5.88
N THR A 7 6.07 -5.68 6.32
CA THR A 7 5.66 -6.16 7.64
C THR A 7 6.75 -5.84 8.67
N ALA A 8 6.41 -4.98 9.64
CA ALA A 8 7.20 -4.83 10.86
C ALA A 8 6.74 -5.86 11.92
N ARG A 9 7.67 -6.41 12.69
CA ARG A 9 7.36 -7.40 13.75
C ARG A 9 6.47 -6.78 14.85
N ASN A 10 6.78 -5.55 15.23
CA ASN A 10 6.05 -4.72 16.19
C ASN A 10 6.51 -3.27 16.03
N ASN A 11 6.00 -2.37 16.86
CA ASN A 11 6.27 -0.93 16.82
C ASN A 11 7.61 -0.53 17.46
N ALA A 12 8.53 -1.47 17.71
CA ALA A 12 9.87 -1.11 18.19
C ALA A 12 10.58 -0.25 17.14
N LYS A 13 11.27 0.80 17.59
CA LYS A 13 11.99 1.78 16.74
C LYS A 13 12.85 1.11 15.66
N SER A 14 13.66 0.14 16.07
CA SER A 14 14.53 -0.63 15.17
C SER A 14 13.77 -1.44 14.12
N ASN A 15 12.59 -1.97 14.46
CA ASN A 15 11.75 -2.71 13.52
C ASN A 15 11.07 -1.78 12.50
N ILE A 16 10.64 -0.59 12.92
CA ILE A 16 10.10 0.42 12.01
C ILE A 16 11.20 0.93 11.08
N ARG A 17 12.37 1.27 11.61
CA ARG A 17 13.52 1.67 10.80
C ARG A 17 13.87 0.61 9.76
N ALA A 18 13.96 -0.66 10.14
CA ALA A 18 14.23 -1.76 9.22
C ALA A 18 13.11 -1.93 8.16
N ALA A 19 11.85 -1.68 8.51
CA ALA A 19 10.74 -1.72 7.56
C ALA A 19 10.82 -0.56 6.55
N VAL A 20 11.15 0.65 6.99
CA VAL A 20 11.37 1.81 6.11
C VAL A 20 12.58 1.57 5.20
N GLU A 21 13.68 1.06 5.75
CA GLU A 21 14.88 0.67 5.01
C GLU A 21 14.59 -0.36 3.91
N THR A 22 13.66 -1.27 4.16
CA THR A 22 13.17 -2.23 3.15
C THR A 22 12.24 -1.57 2.13
N ALA A 23 11.40 -0.62 2.55
CA ALA A 23 10.36 -0.03 1.72
C ALA A 23 10.89 1.00 0.72
N ILE A 24 11.82 1.87 1.14
CA ILE A 24 12.31 2.99 0.33
C ILE A 24 12.90 2.53 -1.03
N PRO A 25 13.72 1.46 -1.11
CA PRO A 25 14.24 0.96 -2.39
C PRO A 25 13.20 0.35 -3.34
N LEU A 26 11.96 0.13 -2.87
CA LEU A 26 10.85 -0.40 -3.68
C LEU A 26 10.09 0.70 -4.44
N PHE A 27 10.41 1.97 -4.20
CA PHE A 27 9.92 3.06 -5.04
C PHE A 27 10.81 3.16 -6.28
N PRO A 28 10.23 3.29 -7.49
CA PRO A 28 11.00 3.40 -8.72
C PRO A 28 11.50 4.82 -8.99
N PHE A 29 11.27 5.72 -8.03
CA PHE A 29 11.64 7.12 -8.06
C PHE A 29 12.17 7.53 -6.67
N PRO A 30 12.99 8.59 -6.60
CA PRO A 30 13.51 9.10 -5.34
C PRO A 30 12.40 9.48 -4.37
N VAL A 31 12.51 9.03 -3.12
CA VAL A 31 11.66 9.47 -2.02
C VAL A 31 12.39 10.62 -1.32
N THR A 32 11.86 11.83 -1.44
CA THR A 32 12.49 13.05 -0.88
C THR A 32 11.88 13.48 0.45
N CYS A 33 10.71 12.96 0.78
CA CYS A 33 9.97 13.33 1.99
C CYS A 33 9.25 12.10 2.57
N PHE A 34 9.32 11.95 3.88
CA PHE A 34 8.63 10.95 4.68
C PHE A 34 7.68 11.66 5.65
N ASP A 35 6.38 11.63 5.34
CA ASP A 35 5.33 12.21 6.18
C ASP A 35 4.64 11.14 7.02
N SER A 36 4.61 11.32 8.35
CA SER A 36 3.96 10.40 9.27
C SER A 36 2.91 11.09 10.16
N ASP A 37 2.18 10.29 10.93
CA ASP A 37 1.45 10.84 12.07
C ASP A 37 2.39 11.14 13.26
N ASN A 38 1.81 11.42 14.42
CA ASN A 38 2.56 11.71 15.64
C ASN A 38 2.94 10.45 16.44
N GLY A 39 2.94 9.27 15.80
CA GLY A 39 3.33 8.00 16.41
C GLY A 39 4.77 8.02 16.92
N THR A 40 4.98 7.58 18.16
CA THR A 40 6.32 7.51 18.79
C THR A 40 7.25 6.53 18.09
N GLU A 41 6.68 5.58 17.33
CA GLU A 41 7.41 4.64 16.50
C GLU A 41 8.03 5.27 15.25
N PHE A 42 7.54 6.45 14.83
CA PHE A 42 8.08 7.23 13.71
C PHE A 42 8.89 8.44 14.18
N ILE A 43 8.56 9.01 15.35
CA ILE A 43 9.28 10.15 15.93
C ILE A 43 10.32 9.62 16.91
N ASN A 44 11.47 9.20 16.39
CA ASN A 44 12.59 8.72 17.19
C ASN A 44 13.93 8.88 16.47
N ASP A 45 15.00 8.97 17.26
CA ASP A 45 16.36 9.24 16.78
C ASP A 45 16.84 8.23 15.73
N GLU A 46 16.57 6.93 15.89
CA GLU A 46 17.03 5.91 14.91
C GLU A 46 16.45 6.13 13.51
N LEU A 47 15.17 6.47 13.40
CA LEU A 47 14.53 6.72 12.11
C LEU A 47 14.92 8.10 11.57
N ILE A 48 14.96 9.12 12.44
CA ILE A 48 15.37 10.48 12.09
C ILE A 48 16.77 10.47 11.47
N ASP A 49 17.74 9.88 12.17
CA ASP A 49 19.13 9.83 11.73
C ASP A 49 19.25 9.07 10.39
N TRP A 50 18.53 7.96 10.25
CA TRP A 50 18.55 7.16 9.01
C TRP A 50 18.00 7.91 7.80
N LEU A 51 16.93 8.70 7.99
CA LEU A 51 16.30 9.52 6.95
C LEU A 51 17.20 10.72 6.59
N GLN A 52 17.75 11.42 7.59
CA GLN A 52 18.65 12.56 7.38
C GLN A 52 19.93 12.18 6.65
N GLN A 53 20.52 11.02 6.97
CA GLN A 53 21.69 10.49 6.25
C GLN A 53 21.43 10.23 4.75
N ARG A 54 20.15 10.23 4.33
CA ARG A 54 19.71 9.98 2.95
C ARG A 54 19.05 11.19 2.30
N ASP A 55 19.13 12.36 2.94
CA ASP A 55 18.44 13.59 2.49
C ASP A 55 16.93 13.39 2.26
N ILE A 56 16.30 12.57 3.11
CA ILE A 56 14.85 12.40 3.13
C ILE A 56 14.29 13.29 4.24
N GLU A 57 13.57 14.34 3.85
CA GLU A 57 12.92 15.24 4.80
C GLU A 57 11.85 14.48 5.60
N GLN A 58 11.83 14.64 6.92
CA GLN A 58 10.76 14.08 7.74
C GLN A 58 9.75 15.16 8.11
N THR A 59 8.49 14.95 7.75
CA THR A 59 7.37 15.80 8.17
C THR A 59 6.37 14.99 8.99
N ARG A 60 5.47 15.71 9.68
CA ARG A 60 4.41 15.08 10.45
C ARG A 60 3.10 15.84 10.33
N SER A 61 2.00 15.10 10.35
CA SER A 61 0.66 15.66 10.41
C SER A 61 0.45 16.54 11.65
N ARG A 62 -0.45 17.51 11.52
CA ARG A 62 -0.80 18.38 12.64
C ARG A 62 -1.53 17.59 13.72
N PRO A 63 -1.31 17.91 15.02
CA PRO A 63 -2.05 17.29 16.11
C PRO A 63 -3.56 17.34 15.87
N TYR A 64 -4.22 16.19 16.03
CA TYR A 64 -5.68 16.01 15.92
C TYR A 64 -6.29 16.33 14.54
N ARG A 65 -5.52 16.28 13.45
CA ARG A 65 -6.01 16.50 12.08
C ARG A 65 -6.06 15.21 11.25
N LYS A 66 -7.13 14.43 11.42
CA LYS A 66 -7.34 13.14 10.70
C LYS A 66 -7.26 13.24 9.17
N ASN A 67 -7.63 14.39 8.60
CA ASN A 67 -7.61 14.57 7.15
C ASN A 67 -6.20 14.70 6.55
N ASP A 68 -5.18 14.99 7.38
CA ASP A 68 -3.79 15.11 6.91
C ASP A 68 -3.26 13.73 6.42
N GLN A 69 -3.77 12.63 6.98
CA GLN A 69 -3.39 11.24 6.64
C GLN A 69 -4.46 10.49 5.84
N ALA A 70 -5.45 11.18 5.28
CA ALA A 70 -6.61 10.55 4.61
C ALA A 70 -6.20 9.60 3.46
N THR A 71 -5.14 9.94 2.72
CA THR A 71 -4.65 9.08 1.63
C THR A 71 -4.08 7.76 2.16
N VAL A 72 -3.27 7.81 3.22
CA VAL A 72 -2.68 6.62 3.84
C VAL A 72 -3.78 5.75 4.45
N GLU A 73 -4.74 6.32 5.17
CA GLU A 73 -5.88 5.60 5.74
C GLU A 73 -6.78 4.95 4.67
N SER A 74 -6.99 5.64 3.56
CA SER A 74 -7.69 5.06 2.41
C SER A 74 -6.91 3.85 1.86
N ARG A 75 -5.59 3.94 1.70
CA ARG A 75 -4.76 2.82 1.24
C ARG A 75 -4.70 1.67 2.25
N ASN A 76 -4.69 1.95 3.55
CA ASN A 76 -4.78 0.92 4.59
C ASN A 76 -6.07 0.10 4.45
N ASN A 77 -7.18 0.75 4.11
CA ASN A 77 -8.44 0.07 3.80
C ASN A 77 -8.37 -0.72 2.48
N HIS A 78 -7.98 -0.07 1.39
CA HIS A 78 -8.01 -0.68 0.05
C HIS A 78 -6.95 -1.74 -0.19
N VAL A 79 -5.88 -1.76 0.61
CA VAL A 79 -4.75 -2.68 0.42
C VAL A 79 -4.57 -3.57 1.63
N VAL A 80 -4.15 -3.02 2.78
CA VAL A 80 -3.79 -3.85 3.93
C VAL A 80 -4.99 -4.66 4.41
N ARG A 81 -6.13 -4.01 4.63
CA ARG A 81 -7.37 -4.69 5.08
C ARG A 81 -7.95 -5.57 3.98
N LYS A 82 -7.94 -5.16 2.70
CA LYS A 82 -8.43 -5.97 1.56
C LYS A 82 -7.61 -7.25 1.33
N TYR A 83 -6.30 -7.22 1.55
CA TYR A 83 -5.45 -8.38 1.23
C TYR A 83 -5.06 -9.19 2.45
N ALA A 84 -4.76 -8.57 3.59
CA ALA A 84 -4.34 -9.27 4.80
C ALA A 84 -5.46 -9.45 5.85
N SER A 85 -6.70 -9.01 5.59
CA SER A 85 -7.82 -9.13 6.53
C SER A 85 -7.50 -8.55 7.93
N TYR A 86 -8.29 -8.90 8.95
CA TYR A 86 -8.12 -8.42 10.33
C TYR A 86 -7.66 -9.55 11.28
N TRP A 87 -6.93 -10.54 10.76
CA TRP A 87 -6.40 -11.62 11.59
C TRP A 87 -5.23 -11.15 12.45
N ARG A 88 -5.05 -11.80 13.60
CA ARG A 88 -3.89 -11.61 14.46
C ARG A 88 -2.71 -12.44 13.95
N TYR A 89 -1.64 -11.74 13.58
CA TYR A 89 -0.38 -12.34 13.16
C TYR A 89 0.67 -12.22 14.26
N ASP A 90 1.12 -13.36 14.77
CA ASP A 90 2.03 -13.52 15.92
C ASP A 90 3.26 -14.39 15.60
N THR A 91 3.27 -15.13 14.48
CA THR A 91 4.31 -16.12 14.15
C THR A 91 5.21 -15.67 13.01
N GLN A 92 6.40 -16.27 12.92
CA GLN A 92 7.33 -16.02 11.81
C GLN A 92 6.74 -16.52 10.47
N GLU A 93 6.06 -17.67 10.46
CA GLU A 93 5.39 -18.19 9.25
C GLU A 93 4.36 -17.19 8.70
N GLN A 94 3.54 -16.60 9.58
CA GLN A 94 2.57 -15.57 9.18
C GLN A 94 3.27 -14.33 8.63
N ARG A 95 4.36 -13.89 9.25
CA ARG A 95 5.16 -12.75 8.78
C ARG A 95 5.75 -13.00 7.38
N ASP A 96 6.28 -14.20 7.15
CA ASP A 96 6.87 -14.57 5.85
C ASP A 96 5.80 -14.61 4.75
N LEU A 97 4.62 -15.16 5.07
CA LEU A 97 3.47 -15.14 4.16
C LEU A 97 2.99 -13.72 3.85
N LEU A 98 2.92 -12.82 4.85
CA LEU A 98 2.58 -11.41 4.63
C LEU A 98 3.60 -10.73 3.71
N ASN A 99 4.90 -10.95 3.92
CA ASN A 99 5.93 -10.36 3.06
C ASN A 99 5.84 -10.87 1.61
N ARG A 100 5.51 -12.16 1.42
CA ARG A 100 5.23 -12.71 0.09
C ARG A 100 3.97 -12.08 -0.51
N LEU A 101 2.89 -11.93 0.27
CA LEU A 101 1.67 -11.25 -0.14
C LEU A 101 1.94 -9.80 -0.60
N TRP A 102 2.79 -9.06 0.12
CA TRP A 102 3.17 -7.69 -0.25
C TRP A 102 3.92 -7.61 -1.57
N THR A 103 4.76 -8.59 -1.87
CA THR A 103 5.45 -8.66 -3.16
C THR A 103 4.45 -8.84 -4.32
N LEU A 104 3.47 -9.74 -4.15
CA LEU A 104 2.46 -10.00 -5.18
C LEU A 104 1.48 -8.83 -5.34
N THR A 105 1.01 -8.26 -4.22
CA THR A 105 0.09 -7.11 -4.26
C THR A 105 0.77 -5.84 -4.76
N TYR A 106 2.07 -5.66 -4.51
CA TYR A 106 2.85 -4.61 -5.15
C TYR A 106 2.78 -4.73 -6.68
N ALA A 107 3.04 -5.93 -7.23
CA ALA A 107 2.97 -6.13 -8.68
C ALA A 107 1.56 -5.89 -9.20
N LEU A 108 0.55 -6.49 -8.56
CA LEU A 108 -0.85 -6.34 -8.97
C LEU A 108 -1.29 -4.87 -9.00
N LEU A 109 -1.08 -4.16 -7.90
CA LEU A 109 -1.62 -2.81 -7.70
C LEU A 109 -0.84 -1.74 -8.47
N ASN A 110 0.48 -1.87 -8.58
CA ASN A 110 1.30 -0.83 -9.21
C ASN A 110 1.49 -1.06 -10.71
N LEU A 111 1.50 -2.31 -11.17
CA LEU A 111 1.87 -2.66 -12.54
C LEU A 111 0.67 -3.10 -13.39
N PHE A 112 -0.35 -3.72 -12.78
CA PHE A 112 -1.47 -4.34 -13.52
C PHE A 112 -2.84 -3.73 -13.24
N THR A 113 -2.99 -2.85 -12.25
CA THR A 113 -4.29 -2.27 -11.87
C THR A 113 -4.38 -0.80 -12.29
N PRO A 114 -5.13 -0.48 -13.37
CA PRO A 114 -5.39 0.90 -13.74
C PRO A 114 -6.19 1.64 -12.65
N THR A 115 -5.80 2.88 -12.39
CA THR A 115 -6.51 3.76 -11.44
C THR A 115 -6.88 5.08 -12.12
N ARG A 116 -8.00 5.66 -11.70
CA ARG A 116 -8.41 7.00 -12.10
C ARG A 116 -8.02 8.04 -11.05
N LYS A 117 -7.74 9.25 -11.49
CA LYS A 117 -7.44 10.41 -10.66
C LYS A 117 -8.42 11.54 -10.94
N PRO A 118 -8.92 12.23 -9.89
CA PRO A 118 -9.72 13.41 -10.08
C PRO A 118 -8.87 14.50 -10.72
N VAL A 119 -9.34 15.07 -11.83
CA VAL A 119 -8.61 16.12 -12.58
C VAL A 119 -9.22 17.49 -12.40
N ARG A 120 -10.55 17.57 -12.26
CA ARG A 120 -11.27 18.83 -12.01
C ARG A 120 -12.66 18.54 -11.45
N TRP A 121 -13.32 19.60 -11.02
CA TRP A 121 -14.74 19.58 -10.70
C TRP A 121 -15.49 20.41 -11.73
N GLU A 122 -16.65 19.92 -12.14
CA GLU A 122 -17.60 20.65 -12.96
C GLU A 122 -18.87 20.89 -12.14
N GLN A 123 -19.55 22.01 -12.40
CA GLN A 123 -20.84 22.29 -11.80
C GLN A 123 -21.94 22.01 -12.82
N SER A 124 -22.95 21.22 -12.44
CA SER A 124 -24.13 21.04 -13.28
C SER A 124 -24.94 22.32 -13.33
N ARG A 125 -25.87 22.42 -14.29
CA ARG A 125 -26.82 23.54 -14.39
C ARG A 125 -27.62 23.76 -13.09
N ASP A 126 -27.83 22.70 -12.31
CA ASP A 126 -28.54 22.72 -11.03
C ASP A 126 -27.62 23.00 -9.82
N GLY A 127 -26.38 23.43 -10.05
CA GLY A 127 -25.42 23.78 -9.00
C GLY A 127 -24.69 22.61 -8.35
N ARG A 128 -24.95 21.35 -8.75
CA ARG A 128 -24.30 20.16 -8.15
C ARG A 128 -22.87 20.01 -8.66
N ARG A 129 -21.92 19.75 -7.74
CA ARG A 129 -20.53 19.45 -8.08
C ARG A 129 -20.38 18.01 -8.55
N LYS A 130 -19.76 17.84 -9.71
CA LYS A 130 -19.36 16.54 -10.28
C LYS A 130 -17.85 16.51 -10.41
N THR A 131 -17.21 15.51 -9.82
CA THR A 131 -15.78 15.25 -10.02
C THR A 131 -15.56 14.58 -11.36
N ILE A 132 -14.69 15.17 -12.18
CA ILE A 132 -14.25 14.60 -13.45
C ILE A 132 -12.94 13.86 -13.22
N TYR A 133 -12.85 12.66 -13.78
CA TYR A 133 -11.71 11.77 -13.65
C TYR A 133 -10.99 11.66 -14.99
N ASP A 134 -9.70 11.37 -14.94
CA ASP A 134 -8.93 11.01 -16.11
C ASP A 134 -9.21 9.57 -16.60
N GLU A 135 -8.53 9.22 -17.69
CA GLU A 135 -8.51 7.86 -18.19
C GLU A 135 -7.77 6.91 -17.22
N PRO A 136 -8.24 5.67 -17.05
CA PRO A 136 -7.57 4.68 -16.23
C PRO A 136 -6.13 4.44 -16.69
N ARG A 137 -5.17 4.57 -15.77
CA ARG A 137 -3.75 4.25 -16.00
C ARG A 137 -3.15 3.57 -14.79
N THR A 138 -2.27 2.60 -15.02
CA THR A 138 -1.54 1.94 -13.92
C THR A 138 -0.63 2.95 -13.23
N PRO A 139 -0.33 2.77 -11.93
CA PRO A 139 0.66 3.60 -11.26
C PRO A 139 1.99 3.66 -12.00
N TRP A 140 2.46 2.55 -12.58
CA TRP A 140 3.66 2.52 -13.41
C TRP A 140 3.58 3.41 -14.66
N ALA A 141 2.49 3.32 -15.43
CA ALA A 141 2.30 4.18 -16.59
C ALA A 141 2.35 5.67 -16.23
N ARG A 142 1.77 6.04 -15.07
CA ARG A 142 1.83 7.44 -14.58
C ARG A 142 3.24 7.86 -14.18
N VAL A 143 4.02 6.96 -13.57
CA VAL A 143 5.43 7.23 -13.25
C VAL A 143 6.22 7.52 -14.52
N LEU A 144 6.04 6.71 -15.58
CA LEU A 144 6.68 6.93 -16.87
C LEU A 144 6.26 8.24 -17.53
N GLU A 145 4.98 8.64 -17.42
CA GLU A 145 4.50 9.93 -17.91
C GLU A 145 5.17 11.11 -17.19
N HIS A 146 5.28 11.04 -15.86
CA HIS A 146 5.96 12.08 -15.09
C HIS A 146 7.47 12.14 -15.38
N ASP A 147 8.12 10.98 -15.49
CA ASP A 147 9.53 10.86 -15.88
C ASP A 147 9.80 11.47 -17.26
N ALA A 148 9.00 11.12 -18.26
CA ALA A 148 9.11 11.66 -19.60
C ALA A 148 8.87 13.18 -19.64
N ALA A 149 7.88 13.66 -18.87
CA ALA A 149 7.58 15.09 -18.80
C ALA A 149 8.71 15.89 -18.12
N ASP A 150 9.39 15.33 -17.12
CA ASP A 150 10.56 15.94 -16.49
C ASP A 150 11.73 16.04 -17.47
N ARG A 151 12.05 14.92 -18.14
CA ARG A 151 13.08 14.88 -19.18
C ARG A 151 12.82 15.88 -20.31
N ALA A 152 11.57 16.00 -20.75
CA ALA A 152 11.18 16.97 -21.78
C ALA A 152 11.39 18.44 -21.37
N ARG A 153 11.37 18.73 -20.06
CA ARG A 153 11.69 20.06 -19.51
C ARG A 153 13.20 20.26 -19.25
N GLY A 154 14.04 19.30 -19.62
CA GLY A 154 15.48 19.33 -19.37
C GLY A 154 15.91 18.76 -18.00
N GLY A 155 14.99 18.13 -17.27
CA GLY A 155 15.32 17.42 -16.04
C GLY A 155 15.99 16.06 -16.29
N GLN A 156 16.50 15.45 -15.23
CA GLN A 156 17.21 14.17 -15.29
C GLN A 156 16.26 12.96 -15.39
N GLY A 157 14.96 13.15 -15.17
CA GLY A 157 14.00 12.08 -14.94
C GLY A 157 13.98 11.61 -13.49
N TYR A 158 12.99 10.79 -13.15
CA TYR A 158 12.82 10.19 -11.83
C TYR A 158 13.18 8.71 -11.81
N VAL A 159 13.20 8.04 -12.96
CA VAL A 159 13.43 6.60 -13.05
C VAL A 159 14.72 6.33 -13.81
N ASP A 160 15.65 5.62 -13.17
CA ASP A 160 16.86 5.14 -13.82
C ASP A 160 16.58 3.94 -14.75
N GLU A 161 17.46 3.70 -15.72
CA GLU A 161 17.24 2.68 -16.75
C GLU A 161 17.27 1.25 -16.19
N ALA A 162 18.06 0.98 -15.15
CA ALA A 162 18.12 -0.35 -14.53
C ALA A 162 16.80 -0.67 -13.80
N THR A 163 16.25 0.30 -13.08
CA THR A 163 14.95 0.22 -12.42
C THR A 163 13.82 0.04 -13.43
N ARG A 164 13.83 0.82 -14.52
CA ARG A 164 12.89 0.68 -15.63
C ARG A 164 12.95 -0.73 -16.23
N GLY A 165 14.14 -1.18 -16.64
CA GLY A 165 14.33 -2.51 -17.24
C GLY A 165 13.88 -3.65 -16.32
N ARG A 166 14.17 -3.55 -15.02
CA ARG A 166 13.70 -4.51 -14.01
C ARG A 166 12.17 -4.57 -13.95
N ILE A 167 11.49 -3.41 -13.91
CA ILE A 167 10.02 -3.37 -13.82
C ILE A 167 9.37 -3.88 -15.11
N GLU A 168 9.88 -3.48 -16.27
CA GLU A 168 9.39 -3.97 -17.56
C GLU A 168 9.58 -5.49 -17.70
N THR A 169 10.69 -6.03 -17.19
CA THR A 169 10.92 -7.49 -17.13
C THR A 169 9.88 -8.18 -16.23
N ILE A 170 9.57 -7.61 -15.06
CA ILE A 170 8.52 -8.13 -14.18
C ILE A 170 7.17 -8.12 -14.92
N ILE A 171 6.84 -7.03 -15.61
CA ILE A 171 5.58 -6.91 -16.37
C ILE A 171 5.50 -8.00 -17.45
N ALA A 172 6.55 -8.13 -18.26
CA ALA A 172 6.60 -9.08 -19.37
C ALA A 172 6.54 -10.55 -18.92
N SER A 173 7.08 -10.86 -17.75
CA SER A 173 7.15 -12.23 -17.23
C SER A 173 5.99 -12.63 -16.32
N THR A 174 5.17 -11.67 -15.88
CA THR A 174 4.07 -11.94 -14.93
C THR A 174 2.78 -12.26 -15.66
N ASN A 175 2.16 -13.40 -15.31
CA ASN A 175 0.78 -13.70 -15.68
C ASN A 175 -0.19 -13.12 -14.62
N PRO A 176 -1.00 -12.11 -14.94
CA PRO A 176 -1.89 -11.48 -13.96
C PRO A 176 -2.93 -12.44 -13.35
N ALA A 177 -3.38 -13.43 -14.11
CA ALA A 177 -4.32 -14.43 -13.60
C ALA A 177 -3.64 -15.38 -12.60
N GLN A 178 -2.39 -15.77 -12.85
CA GLN A 178 -1.61 -16.56 -11.89
C GLN A 178 -1.29 -15.75 -10.64
N LEU A 179 -0.93 -14.47 -10.81
CA LEU A 179 -0.70 -13.54 -9.71
C LEU A 179 -1.91 -13.47 -8.76
N GLY A 180 -3.12 -13.36 -9.31
CA GLY A 180 -4.35 -13.38 -8.53
C GLY A 180 -4.58 -14.71 -7.78
N ARG A 181 -4.27 -15.85 -8.41
CA ARG A 181 -4.35 -17.17 -7.75
C ARG A 181 -3.35 -17.31 -6.61
N ASP A 182 -2.13 -16.85 -6.81
CA ASP A 182 -1.07 -16.93 -5.79
C ASP A 182 -1.40 -16.04 -4.58
N ILE A 183 -1.97 -14.85 -4.83
CA ILE A 183 -2.50 -13.98 -3.76
C ILE A 183 -3.59 -14.72 -2.97
N ALA A 184 -4.59 -15.27 -3.64
CA ALA A 184 -5.68 -16.00 -2.98
C ALA A 184 -5.17 -17.18 -2.15
N ALA A 185 -4.22 -17.97 -2.68
CA ALA A 185 -3.63 -19.09 -1.95
C ALA A 185 -2.91 -18.65 -0.66
N ILE A 186 -2.20 -17.52 -0.69
CA ILE A 186 -1.57 -16.96 0.52
C ILE A 186 -2.63 -16.47 1.51
N GLN A 187 -3.70 -15.84 1.03
CA GLN A 187 -4.80 -15.38 1.88
C GLN A 187 -5.49 -16.56 2.59
N ASP A 188 -5.80 -17.62 1.85
CA ASP A 188 -6.40 -18.85 2.41
C ASP A 188 -5.48 -19.48 3.46
N ARG A 189 -4.17 -19.50 3.20
CA ARG A 189 -3.19 -20.01 4.17
C ARG A 189 -3.12 -19.14 5.42
N LEU A 190 -3.05 -17.82 5.25
CA LEU A 190 -3.02 -16.86 6.36
C LEU A 190 -4.29 -16.97 7.22
N GLU A 191 -5.46 -17.07 6.59
CA GLU A 191 -6.73 -17.29 7.29
C GLU A 191 -6.69 -18.59 8.09
N HIS A 192 -6.31 -19.70 7.46
CA HIS A 192 -6.28 -21.01 8.11
C HIS A 192 -5.39 -21.04 9.36
N ILE A 193 -4.19 -20.45 9.31
CA ILE A 193 -3.25 -20.48 10.44
C ILE A 193 -3.50 -19.39 11.50
N SER A 194 -4.39 -18.42 11.23
CA SER A 194 -4.58 -17.25 12.11
C SER A 194 -5.97 -17.13 12.71
N ARG A 195 -6.96 -17.85 12.16
CA ARG A 195 -8.37 -17.76 12.55
C ARG A 195 -8.57 -18.06 14.04
N ASP A 196 -8.23 -19.26 14.49
CA ASP A 196 -8.52 -19.74 15.85
C ASP A 196 -7.92 -18.82 16.91
N ARG A 197 -6.70 -18.34 16.67
CA ARG A 197 -6.01 -17.40 17.58
C ARG A 197 -6.74 -16.07 17.67
N SER A 198 -7.18 -15.54 16.54
CA SER A 198 -7.90 -14.26 16.46
C SER A 198 -9.26 -14.36 17.16
N GLU A 199 -9.99 -15.45 16.95
CA GLU A 199 -11.28 -15.71 17.60
C GLU A 199 -11.13 -15.94 19.11
N ALA A 200 -10.08 -16.64 19.54
CA ALA A 200 -9.78 -16.79 20.96
C ALA A 200 -9.48 -15.45 21.64
N LEU A 201 -8.71 -14.57 20.99
CA LEU A 201 -8.38 -13.25 21.51
C LEU A 201 -9.63 -12.36 21.61
N ALA A 202 -10.49 -12.41 20.60
CA ALA A 202 -11.76 -11.68 20.59
C ALA A 202 -12.67 -12.04 21.76
N ARG A 203 -12.89 -13.34 21.98
CA ARG A 203 -13.69 -13.85 23.10
C ARG A 203 -13.14 -13.38 24.44
N ARG A 204 -11.81 -13.39 24.59
CA ARG A 204 -11.13 -12.95 25.82
C ARG A 204 -11.28 -11.45 26.07
N ASN A 205 -11.24 -10.63 25.02
CA ASN A 205 -11.27 -9.17 25.15
C ASN A 205 -12.69 -8.57 25.14
N GLY A 206 -13.73 -9.41 25.03
CA GLY A 206 -15.12 -8.93 24.91
C GLY A 206 -15.37 -8.09 23.65
N LEU A 207 -14.49 -8.20 22.64
CA LEU A 207 -14.63 -7.51 21.36
C LEU A 207 -15.62 -8.29 20.49
N ASP A 208 -16.73 -7.65 20.12
CA ASP A 208 -17.65 -8.20 19.14
C ASP A 208 -16.98 -8.22 17.76
N MET A 209 -16.63 -9.42 17.30
CA MET A 209 -16.02 -9.66 15.99
C MET A 209 -17.04 -9.83 14.87
N GLY A 210 -18.33 -9.50 15.10
CA GLY A 210 -19.34 -9.44 14.03
C GLY A 210 -18.90 -8.55 12.87
N TYR A 211 -18.12 -7.49 13.14
CA TYR A 211 -17.51 -6.63 12.12
C TYR A 211 -16.52 -7.38 11.21
N LEU A 212 -15.80 -8.37 11.74
CA LEU A 212 -14.83 -9.17 11.00
C LEU A 212 -15.53 -10.12 10.03
N GLY A 213 -16.63 -10.74 10.46
CA GLY A 213 -17.50 -11.53 9.59
C GLY A 213 -18.10 -10.68 8.47
N GLN A 214 -18.65 -9.50 8.79
CA GLN A 214 -19.18 -8.58 7.79
C GLN A 214 -18.09 -8.06 6.83
N ALA A 215 -16.89 -7.76 7.32
CA ALA A 215 -15.78 -7.30 6.50
C ALA A 215 -15.26 -8.41 5.57
N ILE A 216 -15.14 -9.65 6.07
CA ILE A 216 -14.76 -10.83 5.26
C ILE A 216 -15.82 -11.10 4.18
N GLU A 217 -17.11 -11.06 4.52
CA GLU A 217 -18.21 -11.25 3.56
C GLU A 217 -18.25 -10.13 2.51
N ARG A 218 -18.00 -8.88 2.91
CA ARG A 218 -17.92 -7.74 1.99
C ARG A 218 -16.71 -7.86 1.05
N MET A 219 -15.56 -8.31 1.56
CA MET A 219 -14.37 -8.56 0.75
C MET A 219 -14.55 -9.73 -0.22
N ARG A 220 -15.28 -10.78 0.18
CA ARG A 220 -15.69 -11.89 -0.70
C ARG A 220 -16.66 -11.44 -1.79
N ALA A 221 -17.61 -10.56 -1.44
CA ALA A 221 -18.56 -9.97 -2.40
C ALA A 221 -17.84 -9.06 -3.43
N ASP A 222 -16.92 -8.21 -2.98
CA ASP A 222 -16.12 -7.35 -3.86
C ASP A 222 -15.21 -8.19 -4.78
N ALA A 223 -14.61 -9.27 -4.28
CA ALA A 223 -13.80 -10.19 -5.08
C ALA A 223 -14.61 -11.02 -6.10
N ALA A 224 -15.92 -11.20 -5.87
CA ALA A 224 -16.83 -11.84 -6.81
C ALA A 224 -17.28 -10.87 -7.93
N GLN A 225 -17.38 -9.57 -7.64
CA GLN A 225 -17.70 -8.52 -8.62
C GLN A 225 -16.54 -8.20 -9.56
N ASP A 226 -15.29 -8.29 -9.10
CA ASP A 226 -14.08 -8.12 -9.94
C ASP A 226 -13.86 -9.28 -10.96
N LYS A 227 -14.70 -10.33 -10.95
CA LYS A 227 -14.66 -11.50 -11.86
C LYS A 227 -15.74 -11.48 -12.97
N GLN A 228 -16.56 -10.43 -13.04
CA GLN A 228 -17.56 -10.20 -14.11
C GLN A 228 -17.09 -9.09 -15.05
#